data_AF-A0AAV5S9K5-F1
#
_entry.id   AF-A0AAV5S9K5-F1
#
_cell.length_a   1.000
_cell.length_b   1.000
_cell.length_c   1.000
_cell.angle_alpha   90.00
_cell.angle_beta   90.00
_cell.angle_gamma   90.00
#
_symmetry.space_group_name_H-M   'P 1'
#
loop_
_entity.id
_entity.type
_entity.pdbx_description
1 polymer ?
#
loop_
_entity_poly.entity_id
_entity_poly.type
_entity_poly.pdbx_seq_one_letter_code
_entity_poly.pdbx_strand_id
1 'polypeptide(L)'
;DMASPLEEVYKDSPGMPQLKHLLLTDEDPVAATSGPDELNPDDPESFFNEEIPLEPSALGDAVDSLLLNWSQIISNTCTKYPGMPPSIDHVKEVAAIVVQGFCDACADLNAEFAKVAVEWVLENGEAAEDERVAALKGSISRQVTLLARAQATLDLRTEDYFCSSIDDSAGSAAAAATAAAAASRAASTQRVE
;
A
#
# COMPACT_ATOMS: atom_id res chain seq x y z
N ASP A 1 -28.93 21.13 -2.82
CA ASP A 1 -27.55 20.91 -3.24
C ASP A 1 -26.64 20.72 -2.05
N MET A 2 -26.28 19.46 -1.79
CA MET A 2 -25.32 19.05 -0.77
C MET A 2 -24.22 18.28 -1.50
N ALA A 3 -23.06 18.91 -1.72
CA ALA A 3 -21.86 18.23 -2.18
C ALA A 3 -20.93 18.05 -0.97
N SER A 4 -20.53 16.80 -0.69
CA SER A 4 -19.69 16.44 0.46
C SER A 4 -18.22 16.76 0.20
N PRO A 5 -17.41 17.11 1.24
CA PRO A 5 -16.01 17.58 1.08
C PRO A 5 -14.96 16.47 0.86
N LEU A 6 -15.33 15.31 0.29
CA LEU A 6 -14.44 14.13 0.26
C LEU A 6 -13.69 13.90 -1.07
N GLU A 7 -13.81 14.79 -2.06
CA GLU A 7 -13.24 14.54 -3.40
C GLU A 7 -11.85 15.16 -3.66
N GLU A 8 -11.23 15.87 -2.71
CA GLU A 8 -10.00 16.64 -3.00
C GLU A 8 -8.67 16.05 -2.49
N VAL A 9 -8.60 14.75 -2.15
CA VAL A 9 -7.37 14.14 -1.58
C VAL A 9 -6.80 12.96 -2.39
N TYR A 10 -7.18 12.79 -3.66
CA TYR A 10 -6.71 11.66 -4.49
C TYR A 10 -5.90 12.06 -5.75
N LYS A 11 -5.17 13.18 -5.71
CA LYS A 11 -4.37 13.62 -6.88
C LYS A 11 -2.86 13.43 -6.81
N ASP A 12 -2.27 13.07 -5.67
CA ASP A 12 -0.82 12.87 -5.56
C ASP A 12 -0.44 11.47 -5.07
N SER A 13 -0.93 10.45 -5.77
CA SER A 13 -0.35 9.10 -5.69
C SER A 13 0.61 8.92 -6.87
N PRO A 14 1.91 8.65 -6.67
CA PRO A 14 2.85 8.40 -7.76
C PRO A 14 2.62 6.99 -8.29
N GLY A 15 1.48 6.79 -8.97
CA GLY A 15 1.15 5.58 -9.70
C GLY A 15 1.85 5.58 -11.05
N MET A 16 2.71 4.60 -11.26
CA MET A 16 3.38 4.20 -12.51
C MET A 16 2.74 4.74 -13.82
N PRO A 17 3.36 5.74 -14.48
CA PRO A 17 2.94 6.14 -15.81
C PRO A 17 3.64 5.37 -16.95
N GLN A 18 4.54 4.43 -16.66
CA GLN A 18 5.44 3.87 -17.69
C GLN A 18 4.93 2.61 -18.41
N LEU A 19 3.84 1.99 -17.94
CA LEU A 19 3.31 0.75 -18.55
C LEU A 19 2.50 0.95 -19.84
N LYS A 20 2.29 2.21 -20.28
CA LYS A 20 1.51 2.50 -21.51
C LYS A 20 2.38 2.72 -22.75
N HIS A 21 3.68 2.94 -22.58
CA HIS A 21 4.57 3.29 -23.68
C HIS A 21 5.17 2.07 -24.40
N LEU A 22 5.02 0.86 -23.81
CA LEU A 22 5.55 -0.38 -24.36
C LEU A 22 4.58 -1.11 -25.32
N LEU A 23 3.36 -0.59 -25.49
CA LEU A 23 2.27 -1.30 -26.20
C LEU A 23 1.91 -0.67 -27.56
N LEU A 24 2.71 0.28 -28.06
CA LEU A 24 2.43 1.08 -29.26
C LEU A 24 3.60 1.23 -30.23
N THR A 25 4.63 0.38 -30.16
CA THR A 25 5.64 0.29 -31.23
C THR A 25 5.30 -0.88 -32.14
N ASP A 26 4.32 -0.64 -33.03
CA ASP A 26 4.19 -1.33 -34.30
C ASP A 26 5.28 -0.76 -35.26
N GLU A 27 6.27 -1.56 -35.63
CA GLU A 27 6.95 -1.45 -36.93
C GLU A 27 7.30 -2.84 -37.48
N ASP A 28 7.11 -2.93 -38.80
CA ASP A 28 6.92 -4.07 -39.72
C ASP A 28 8.01 -5.19 -39.80
N PRO A 29 7.69 -6.32 -40.48
CA PRO A 29 8.45 -7.56 -40.35
C PRO A 29 9.68 -7.62 -41.27
N VAL A 30 10.86 -7.88 -40.69
CA VAL A 30 12.05 -8.27 -41.46
C VAL A 30 12.15 -9.79 -41.49
N ALA A 31 11.98 -10.36 -42.67
CA ALA A 31 12.07 -11.78 -42.93
C ALA A 31 13.51 -12.31 -42.82
N ALA A 32 13.64 -13.38 -42.03
CA ALA A 32 14.50 -14.57 -42.16
C ALA A 32 15.94 -14.40 -42.67
N THR A 33 16.90 -14.74 -41.80
CA THR A 33 17.98 -15.67 -42.17
C THR A 33 18.19 -16.68 -41.05
N SER A 34 17.82 -17.93 -41.33
CA SER A 34 18.18 -19.11 -40.55
C SER A 34 19.69 -19.33 -40.57
N GLY A 35 20.30 -19.38 -39.39
CA GLY A 35 21.65 -19.87 -39.12
C GLY A 35 21.71 -20.38 -37.68
N PRO A 36 22.53 -21.40 -37.36
CA PRO A 36 22.60 -21.97 -36.03
C PRO A 36 23.35 -20.96 -35.16
N ASP A 37 22.62 -20.01 -34.60
CA ASP A 37 23.21 -19.01 -33.71
C ASP A 37 23.62 -19.72 -32.43
N GLU A 38 24.92 -19.66 -32.15
CA GLU A 38 25.49 -20.04 -30.87
C GLU A 38 24.71 -19.30 -29.80
N LEU A 39 24.13 -20.06 -28.86
CA LEU A 39 23.50 -19.54 -27.66
C LEU A 39 24.49 -18.58 -26.99
N ASN A 40 24.27 -17.28 -27.14
CA ASN A 40 25.02 -16.26 -26.44
C ASN A 40 24.47 -16.23 -25.00
N PRO A 41 25.21 -16.71 -24.00
CA PRO A 41 24.71 -16.77 -22.62
C PRO A 41 24.46 -15.38 -22.01
N ASP A 42 24.90 -14.31 -22.67
CA ASP A 42 24.74 -12.92 -22.24
C ASP A 42 23.57 -12.18 -22.91
N ASP A 43 22.75 -12.85 -23.74
CA ASP A 43 21.55 -12.26 -24.33
C ASP A 43 20.31 -12.48 -23.43
N PRO A 44 19.73 -11.44 -22.81
CA PRO A 44 18.57 -11.58 -21.93
C PRO A 44 17.29 -12.04 -22.66
N GLU A 45 17.23 -11.93 -24.00
CA GLU A 45 16.11 -12.47 -24.78
C GLU A 45 16.28 -13.96 -25.11
N SER A 46 17.50 -14.51 -25.01
CA SER A 46 17.73 -15.96 -25.17
C SER A 46 17.04 -16.77 -24.07
N PHE A 47 16.92 -16.21 -22.87
CA PHE A 47 16.22 -16.80 -21.72
C PHE A 47 14.71 -17.03 -21.97
N PHE A 48 14.09 -16.20 -22.81
CA PHE A 48 12.68 -16.36 -23.20
C PHE A 48 12.51 -17.24 -24.45
N ASN A 49 13.59 -17.46 -25.21
CA ASN A 49 13.63 -18.30 -26.41
C ASN A 49 14.12 -19.73 -26.14
N GLU A 50 14.30 -20.12 -24.88
CA GLU A 50 14.70 -21.47 -24.52
C GLU A 50 13.52 -22.45 -24.61
N GLU A 51 13.51 -23.25 -25.68
CA GLU A 51 12.83 -24.55 -25.76
C GLU A 51 13.46 -25.59 -24.79
N ILE A 52 14.25 -25.13 -23.81
CA ILE A 52 14.97 -25.91 -22.82
C ILE A 52 14.11 -25.94 -21.55
N PRO A 53 13.69 -27.12 -21.09
CA PRO A 53 12.99 -27.24 -19.82
C PRO A 53 13.86 -26.63 -18.70
N LEU A 54 13.32 -25.64 -18.00
CA LEU A 54 13.96 -25.07 -16.81
C LEU A 54 14.27 -26.19 -15.81
N GLU A 55 15.44 -26.10 -15.16
CA GLU A 55 15.79 -27.07 -14.12
C GLU A 55 14.74 -27.02 -12.99
N PRO A 56 14.34 -28.19 -12.45
CA PRO A 56 13.45 -28.23 -11.29
C PRO A 56 14.06 -27.43 -10.14
N SER A 57 13.29 -26.50 -9.59
CA SER A 57 13.70 -25.67 -8.46
C SER A 57 12.66 -25.72 -7.36
N ALA A 58 13.09 -25.55 -6.11
CA ALA A 58 12.18 -25.53 -4.96
C ALA A 58 11.14 -24.40 -5.09
N LEU A 59 11.54 -23.24 -5.65
CA LEU A 59 10.62 -22.15 -5.97
C LEU A 59 9.61 -22.55 -7.05
N GLY A 60 10.07 -23.23 -8.12
CA GLY A 60 9.20 -23.77 -9.16
C GLY A 60 8.16 -24.74 -8.61
N ASP A 61 8.59 -25.70 -7.78
CA ASP A 61 7.70 -26.66 -7.12
C ASP A 61 6.67 -25.98 -6.20
N ALA A 62 7.06 -24.89 -5.51
CA ALA A 62 6.16 -24.10 -4.67
C ALA A 62 5.13 -23.33 -5.51
N VAL A 63 5.53 -22.78 -6.67
CA VAL A 63 4.61 -22.15 -7.62
C VAL A 63 3.62 -23.17 -8.18
N ASP A 64 4.09 -24.33 -8.60
CA ASP A 64 3.24 -25.42 -9.11
C ASP A 64 2.25 -25.90 -8.04
N SER A 65 2.72 -26.02 -6.79
CA SER A 65 1.87 -26.36 -5.65
C SER A 65 0.79 -25.31 -5.40
N LEU A 66 1.12 -24.02 -5.50
CA LEU A 66 0.13 -22.94 -5.38
C LEU A 66 -0.91 -23.01 -6.50
N LEU A 67 -0.48 -23.19 -7.76
CA LEU A 67 -1.37 -23.30 -8.92
C LEU A 67 -2.29 -24.52 -8.81
N LEU A 68 -1.76 -25.65 -8.34
CA LEU A 68 -2.55 -26.85 -8.08
C LEU A 68 -3.61 -26.59 -7.01
N ASN A 69 -3.26 -25.98 -5.88
CA ASN A 69 -4.22 -25.66 -4.81
C ASN A 69 -5.27 -24.63 -5.28
N TRP A 70 -4.87 -23.64 -6.08
CA TRP A 70 -5.81 -22.70 -6.70
C TRP A 70 -6.81 -23.42 -7.62
N SER A 71 -6.34 -24.37 -8.43
CA SER A 71 -7.22 -25.18 -9.28
C SER A 71 -8.20 -26.02 -8.46
N GLN A 72 -7.76 -26.55 -7.31
CA GLN A 72 -8.63 -27.30 -6.40
C GLN A 72 -9.73 -26.43 -5.79
N ILE A 73 -9.43 -25.18 -5.42
CA ILE A 73 -10.47 -24.23 -4.98
C ILE A 73 -11.53 -24.09 -6.06
N ILE A 74 -11.13 -23.82 -7.31
CA ILE A 74 -12.06 -23.62 -8.42
C ILE A 74 -12.88 -24.91 -8.67
N SER A 75 -12.22 -26.06 -8.78
CA SER A 75 -12.90 -27.32 -9.07
C SER A 75 -13.89 -27.71 -7.97
N ASN A 76 -13.59 -27.47 -6.71
CA ASN A 76 -14.44 -27.89 -5.61
C ASN A 76 -15.53 -26.89 -5.23
N THR A 77 -15.36 -25.59 -5.54
CA THR A 77 -16.33 -24.55 -5.17
C THR A 77 -17.20 -24.07 -6.33
N CYS A 78 -16.72 -24.19 -7.58
CA CYS A 78 -17.39 -23.62 -8.75
C CYS A 78 -18.06 -24.68 -9.66
N THR A 79 -17.82 -25.97 -9.45
CA THR A 79 -18.44 -27.00 -10.31
C THR A 79 -19.86 -27.36 -9.85
N LYS A 80 -20.79 -27.44 -10.80
CA LYS A 80 -22.15 -27.92 -10.55
C LYS A 80 -22.12 -29.45 -10.45
N TYR A 81 -22.58 -30.00 -9.34
CA TYR A 81 -22.64 -31.44 -9.13
C TYR A 81 -23.69 -32.08 -10.08
N PRO A 82 -23.29 -33.06 -10.91
CA PRO A 82 -24.20 -33.74 -11.82
C PRO A 82 -24.98 -34.82 -11.07
N GLY A 83 -26.07 -34.44 -10.40
CA GLY A 83 -27.02 -35.42 -9.83
C GLY A 83 -27.71 -34.93 -8.57
N MET A 84 -27.00 -34.92 -7.45
CA MET A 84 -27.51 -34.48 -6.15
C MET A 84 -26.56 -33.43 -5.59
N PRO A 85 -27.07 -32.27 -5.15
CA PRO A 85 -26.24 -31.26 -4.53
C PRO A 85 -25.63 -31.83 -3.23
N PRO A 86 -24.34 -31.59 -2.96
CA PRO A 86 -23.72 -32.02 -1.72
C PRO A 86 -24.43 -31.42 -0.50
N SER A 87 -24.33 -32.09 0.64
CA SER A 87 -24.78 -31.51 1.90
C SER A 87 -24.00 -30.22 2.22
N ILE A 88 -24.62 -29.29 2.93
CA ILE A 88 -23.96 -28.04 3.32
C ILE A 88 -22.71 -28.29 4.17
N ASP A 89 -22.72 -29.33 5.01
CA ASP A 89 -21.58 -29.69 5.84
C ASP A 89 -20.41 -30.23 5.01
N HIS A 90 -20.70 -31.02 3.97
CA HIS A 90 -19.68 -31.46 3.01
C HIS A 90 -19.05 -30.28 2.27
N VAL A 91 -19.86 -29.33 1.81
CA VAL A 91 -19.35 -28.12 1.13
C VAL A 91 -18.44 -27.31 2.06
N LYS A 92 -18.82 -27.15 3.34
CA LYS A 92 -18.01 -26.44 4.33
C LYS A 92 -16.70 -27.15 4.62
N GLU A 93 -16.73 -28.48 4.77
CA GLU A 93 -15.53 -29.28 5.01
C GLU A 93 -14.57 -29.19 3.83
N VAL A 94 -15.07 -29.39 2.61
CA VAL A 94 -14.26 -29.26 1.40
C VAL A 94 -13.70 -27.84 1.27
N ALA A 95 -14.51 -26.81 1.50
CA ALA A 95 -14.07 -25.42 1.47
C ALA A 95 -12.96 -25.15 2.50
N ALA A 96 -13.09 -25.66 3.72
CA ALA A 96 -12.06 -25.51 4.76
C ALA A 96 -10.75 -26.18 4.35
N ILE A 97 -10.81 -27.40 3.79
CA ILE A 97 -9.62 -28.14 3.34
C ILE A 97 -8.91 -27.41 2.19
N VAL A 98 -9.64 -27.00 1.15
CA VAL A 98 -9.02 -26.35 -0.02
C VAL A 98 -8.48 -24.96 0.30
N VAL A 99 -9.16 -24.20 1.18
CA VAL A 99 -8.66 -22.89 1.64
C VAL A 99 -7.40 -23.08 2.49
N GLN A 100 -7.39 -24.07 3.39
CA GLN A 100 -6.20 -24.35 4.19
C GLN A 100 -5.02 -24.75 3.30
N GLY A 101 -5.20 -25.66 2.35
CA GLY A 101 -4.15 -26.08 1.42
C GLY A 101 -3.59 -24.92 0.58
N PHE A 102 -4.46 -24.00 0.15
CA PHE A 102 -4.02 -22.79 -0.54
C PHE A 102 -3.23 -21.83 0.34
N CYS A 103 -3.67 -21.64 1.60
CA CYS A 103 -2.92 -20.82 2.57
C CYS A 103 -1.54 -21.42 2.86
N ASP A 104 -1.46 -22.74 3.03
CA ASP A 104 -0.21 -23.45 3.27
C ASP A 104 0.73 -23.30 2.07
N ALA A 105 0.23 -23.50 0.84
CA ALA A 105 1.01 -23.29 -0.38
C ALA A 105 1.49 -21.84 -0.56
N CYS A 106 0.69 -20.84 -0.15
CA CYS A 106 1.14 -19.44 -0.12
C CYS A 106 2.27 -19.23 0.89
N ALA A 107 2.22 -19.87 2.05
CA ALA A 107 3.25 -19.77 3.07
C ALA A 107 4.57 -20.39 2.58
N ASP A 108 4.49 -21.56 1.95
CA ASP A 108 5.66 -22.24 1.37
C ASP A 108 6.28 -21.41 0.24
N LEU A 109 5.48 -20.86 -0.67
CA LEU A 109 5.98 -19.99 -1.74
C LEU A 109 6.68 -18.74 -1.18
N ASN A 110 6.10 -18.11 -0.15
CA ASN A 110 6.73 -16.96 0.50
C ASN A 110 8.06 -17.34 1.17
N ALA A 111 8.16 -18.54 1.74
CA ALA A 111 9.41 -19.03 2.32
C ALA A 111 10.50 -19.22 1.25
N GLU A 112 10.16 -19.76 0.08
CA GLU A 112 11.09 -19.88 -1.05
C GLU A 112 11.51 -18.51 -1.60
N PHE A 113 10.58 -17.57 -1.78
CA PHE A 113 10.95 -16.19 -2.18
C PHE A 113 11.89 -15.52 -1.17
N ALA A 114 11.68 -15.75 0.13
CA ALA A 114 12.57 -15.21 1.15
C ALA A 114 13.99 -15.79 1.03
N LYS A 115 14.13 -17.09 0.71
CA LYS A 115 15.43 -17.72 0.48
C LYS A 115 16.11 -17.14 -0.75
N VAL A 116 15.40 -17.08 -1.88
CA VAL A 116 15.93 -16.50 -3.13
C VAL A 116 16.34 -15.04 -2.95
N ALA A 117 15.57 -14.26 -2.19
CA ALA A 117 15.95 -12.88 -1.86
C ALA A 117 17.25 -12.82 -1.06
N VAL A 118 17.47 -13.73 -0.10
CA VAL A 118 18.72 -13.80 0.67
C VAL A 118 19.88 -14.25 -0.22
N GLU A 119 19.68 -15.27 -1.06
CA GLU A 119 20.68 -15.73 -2.02
C GLU A 119 21.12 -14.58 -2.94
N TRP A 120 20.15 -13.85 -3.51
CA TRP A 120 20.44 -12.69 -4.34
C TRP A 120 21.28 -11.64 -3.62
N VAL A 121 20.96 -11.32 -2.35
CA VAL A 121 21.75 -10.36 -1.55
C VAL A 121 23.18 -10.86 -1.32
N LEU A 122 23.36 -12.15 -1.07
CA LEU A 122 24.69 -12.74 -0.85
C LEU A 122 25.53 -12.72 -2.13
N GLU A 123 24.90 -12.93 -3.29
CA GLU A 123 25.55 -12.91 -4.60
C GLU A 123 25.83 -11.49 -5.10
N ASN A 124 24.99 -10.52 -4.74
CA ASN A 124 25.01 -9.16 -5.27
C ASN A 124 25.32 -8.10 -4.19
N GLY A 125 26.21 -8.40 -3.25
CA GLY A 125 26.41 -7.62 -2.02
C GLY A 125 26.51 -6.10 -2.18
N GLU A 126 27.31 -5.58 -3.13
CA GLU A 126 27.44 -4.13 -3.34
C GLU A 126 26.13 -3.51 -3.87
N ALA A 127 25.52 -4.12 -4.90
CA ALA A 127 24.26 -3.66 -5.46
C ALA A 127 23.10 -3.74 -4.43
N ALA A 128 23.08 -4.81 -3.62
CA ALA A 128 22.10 -4.99 -2.55
C ALA A 128 22.23 -3.93 -1.45
N GLU A 129 23.45 -3.56 -1.07
CA GLU A 129 23.69 -2.47 -0.12
C GLU A 129 23.30 -1.11 -0.68
N ASP A 130 23.58 -0.85 -1.97
CA ASP A 130 23.16 0.39 -2.64
C ASP A 130 21.63 0.53 -2.65
N GLU A 131 20.91 -0.54 -2.99
CA GLU A 131 19.44 -0.58 -2.94
C GLU A 131 18.93 -0.35 -1.51
N ARG A 132 19.53 -1.01 -0.52
CA ARG A 132 19.20 -0.84 0.90
C ARG A 132 19.40 0.61 1.36
N VAL A 133 20.51 1.24 0.97
CA VAL A 133 20.79 2.65 1.28
C VAL A 133 19.77 3.57 0.63
N ALA A 134 19.39 3.31 -0.63
CA ALA A 134 18.36 4.07 -1.32
C ALA A 134 16.99 3.95 -0.63
N ALA A 135 16.60 2.74 -0.23
CA ALA A 135 15.36 2.50 0.51
C ALA A 135 15.34 3.21 1.87
N LEU A 136 16.45 3.18 2.62
CA LEU A 136 16.61 3.89 3.89
C LEU A 136 16.53 5.40 3.70
N LYS A 137 17.20 5.96 2.69
CA LYS A 137 17.07 7.39 2.35
C LYS A 137 15.62 7.77 2.07
N GLY A 138 14.89 6.96 1.29
CA GLY A 138 13.46 7.18 1.04
C GLY A 138 12.62 7.12 2.32
N SER A 139 12.92 6.21 3.24
CA SER A 139 12.25 6.11 4.54
C SER A 139 12.49 7.35 5.41
N ILE A 140 13.74 7.82 5.46
CA ILE A 140 14.11 9.06 6.16
C ILE A 140 13.36 10.24 5.58
N SER A 141 13.30 10.38 4.25
CA SER A 141 12.54 11.47 3.61
C SER A 141 11.05 11.43 3.98
N ARG A 142 10.43 10.24 3.99
CA ARG A 142 9.03 10.12 4.45
C ARG A 142 8.86 10.52 5.91
N GLN A 143 9.78 10.12 6.78
CA GLN A 143 9.74 10.49 8.20
C GLN A 143 9.91 12.00 8.41
N VAL A 144 10.80 12.66 7.66
CA VAL A 144 10.95 14.12 7.68
C VAL A 144 9.63 14.81 7.30
N THR A 145 8.94 14.32 6.26
CA THR A 145 7.63 14.85 5.87
C THR A 145 6.58 14.66 6.97
N LEU A 146 6.54 13.49 7.62
CA LEU A 146 5.63 13.22 8.74
C LEU A 146 5.91 14.13 9.94
N LEU A 147 7.18 14.36 10.27
CA LEU A 147 7.60 15.26 11.34
C LEU A 147 7.23 16.71 11.01
N ALA A 148 7.46 17.18 9.79
CA ALA A 148 7.07 18.51 9.36
C ALA A 148 5.55 18.72 9.46
N ARG A 149 4.75 17.72 9.09
CA ARG A 149 3.29 17.76 9.24
C ARG A 149 2.85 17.79 10.70
N ALA A 150 3.51 17.00 11.56
CA ALA A 150 3.24 17.01 12.99
C ALA A 150 3.59 18.37 13.61
N GLN A 151 4.72 18.96 13.22
CA GLN A 151 5.14 20.29 13.67
C GLN A 151 4.11 21.35 13.29
N ALA A 152 3.69 21.41 12.02
CA ALA A 152 2.67 22.35 11.57
C ALA A 152 1.34 22.21 12.35
N THR A 153 0.98 20.97 12.72
CA THR A 153 -0.22 20.72 13.54
C THR A 153 -0.06 21.26 14.97
N LEU A 154 1.14 21.13 15.55
CA LEU A 154 1.43 21.67 16.87
C LEU A 154 1.49 23.20 16.86
N ASP A 155 2.05 23.80 15.82
CA ASP A 155 2.12 25.25 15.66
C ASP A 155 0.71 25.85 15.60
N LEU A 156 -0.18 25.30 14.75
CA LEU A 156 -1.59 25.71 14.68
C LEU A 156 -2.31 25.59 16.03
N ARG A 157 -2.14 24.46 16.74
CA ARG A 157 -2.75 24.28 18.07
C ARG A 157 -2.20 25.24 19.11
N THR A 158 -0.92 25.58 19.00
CA THR A 158 -0.27 26.54 19.90
C THR A 158 -0.83 27.94 19.66
N GLU A 159 -0.95 28.34 18.38
CA GLU A 159 -1.60 29.59 17.98
C GLU A 159 -3.06 29.64 18.46
N ASP A 160 -3.85 28.59 18.24
CA ASP A 160 -5.23 28.48 18.72
C ASP A 160 -5.31 28.65 20.24
N TYR A 161 -4.40 28.04 21.00
CA TYR A 161 -4.35 28.16 22.45
C TYR A 161 -4.05 29.61 22.89
N PHE A 162 -3.08 30.27 22.27
CA PHE A 162 -2.76 31.66 22.60
C PHE A 162 -3.87 32.64 22.20
N CYS A 163 -4.50 32.47 21.03
CA CYS A 163 -5.62 33.29 20.61
C CYS A 163 -6.83 33.12 21.54
N SER A 164 -7.20 31.89 21.85
CA SER A 164 -8.33 31.61 22.75
C SER A 164 -8.09 32.09 24.18
N SER A 165 -6.86 31.97 24.72
CA SER A 165 -6.58 32.47 26.08
C SER A 165 -6.65 33.99 26.17
N ILE A 166 -6.28 34.70 25.10
CA ILE A 166 -6.38 36.16 25.03
C ILE A 166 -7.86 36.57 25.00
N ASP A 167 -8.69 35.91 24.20
CA ASP A 167 -10.12 36.19 24.10
C ASP A 167 -10.86 35.92 25.42
N ASP A 168 -10.52 34.84 26.12
CA ASP A 168 -11.08 34.54 27.45
C ASP A 168 -10.68 35.58 28.50
N SER A 169 -9.43 36.08 28.46
CA SER A 169 -8.96 37.13 29.36
C SER A 169 -9.62 38.49 29.07
N ALA A 170 -9.82 38.82 27.78
CA ALA A 170 -10.47 40.04 27.34
C ALA A 170 -11.98 40.02 27.64
N GLY A 171 -12.64 38.88 27.44
CA GLY A 171 -14.05 38.66 27.80
C GLY A 171 -14.30 38.77 29.30
N SER A 172 -13.40 38.19 30.11
CA SER A 172 -13.46 38.30 31.58
C SER A 172 -13.25 39.74 32.06
N ALA A 173 -12.28 40.47 31.50
CA ALA A 173 -12.03 41.87 31.83
C ALA A 173 -13.22 42.78 31.42
N ALA A 174 -13.81 42.55 30.26
CA ALA A 174 -14.98 43.30 29.79
C ALA A 174 -16.22 43.05 30.66
N ALA A 175 -16.44 41.80 31.10
CA ALA A 175 -17.52 41.43 32.01
C ALA A 175 -17.34 42.06 33.41
N ALA A 176 -16.12 42.09 33.92
CA ALA A 176 -15.79 42.75 35.19
C ALA A 176 -16.01 44.28 35.11
N ALA A 177 -15.63 44.91 33.99
CA ALA A 177 -15.82 46.35 33.78
C ALA A 177 -17.32 46.72 33.66
N THR A 178 -18.12 45.89 33.00
CA THR A 178 -19.58 46.11 32.91
C THR A 178 -20.27 45.91 34.26
N ALA A 179 -19.86 44.91 35.04
CA ALA A 179 -20.36 44.71 36.40
C ALA A 179 -20.03 45.91 37.32
N ALA A 180 -18.79 46.44 37.23
CA ALA A 180 -18.38 47.62 38.00
C ALA A 180 -19.16 48.89 37.59
N ALA A 181 -19.41 49.09 36.30
CA ALA A 181 -20.21 50.21 35.80
C ALA A 181 -21.70 50.10 36.18
N ALA A 182 -22.26 48.89 36.26
CA ALA A 182 -23.63 48.66 36.75
C ALA A 182 -23.74 48.97 38.24
N ALA A 183 -22.76 48.54 39.04
CA ALA A 183 -22.72 48.81 40.48
C ALA A 183 -22.58 50.32 40.79
N SER A 184 -21.77 51.06 40.02
CA SER A 184 -21.61 52.51 40.20
C SER A 184 -22.89 53.28 39.84
N ARG A 185 -23.62 52.86 38.81
CA ARG A 185 -24.93 53.43 38.47
C ARG A 185 -25.97 53.17 39.55
N ALA A 186 -26.03 51.95 40.08
CA ALA A 186 -26.94 51.61 41.18
C ALA A 186 -26.67 52.45 42.45
N ALA A 187 -25.39 52.63 42.80
CA ALA A 187 -25.00 53.47 43.94
C ALA A 187 -25.30 54.97 43.73
N SER A 188 -25.30 55.44 42.48
CA SER A 188 -25.63 56.82 42.13
C SER A 188 -27.14 57.10 42.23
N THR A 189 -27.98 56.13 41.85
CA THR A 189 -29.44 56.24 41.96
C THR A 189 -29.92 56.27 43.42
N GLN A 190 -29.23 55.58 44.32
CA GLN A 190 -29.58 55.51 45.74
C GLN A 190 -29.20 56.78 46.54
N ARG A 191 -28.51 57.74 45.93
CA ARG A 191 -28.02 58.98 46.58
C ARG A 191 -28.86 60.22 46.24
N VAL A 192 -29.94 60.05 45.45
CA VAL A 192 -30.83 61.13 44.95
C VAL A 192 -32.23 61.06 45.59
N GLU A 193 -32.49 60.10 46.48
CA GLU A 193 -33.64 60.12 47.41
C GLU A 193 -33.22 60.68 48.77
#